data_AF-A0A955FKC9-F1
#
_entry.id   AF-A0A955FKC9-F1
#
_cell.length_a   1.000
_cell.length_b   1.000
_cell.length_c   1.000
_cell.angle_alpha   90.00
_cell.angle_beta   90.00
_cell.angle_gamma   90.00
#
_symmetry.space_group_name_H-M   'P 1'
#
loop_
_entity.id
_entity.type
_entity.pdbx_description
1 polymer ?
#
loop_
_entity_poly.entity_id
_entity_poly.type
_entity_poly.pdbx_seq_one_letter_code
_entity_poly.pdbx_strand_id
1 'polypeptide(L)'
;MKQVKLLVIASLIAVLGIAPSVYAASTPATPPAGSTAESRLKQRKAEREIKLDEKDTKRLTQTCVAAQSKIRTIYQSATTALTERNKAFYRADAKLWVIIGRLKLADRDTYALEKQRTNFAQQIADFQTTSNNFTQVLDDMQVLNCAADPVGFKALLETAKIYRSQVVSKSNAIRDYAVNDIKKTLTEHTTARQPKTEETQ
;
A
#
# COMPACT_ATOMS: atom_id res chain seq x y z
N MET A 1 -11.72 10.74 30.59
CA MET A 1 -12.17 10.44 29.21
C MET A 1 -12.09 11.73 28.40
N LYS A 2 -11.14 11.83 27.47
CA LYS A 2 -10.93 13.06 26.66
C LYS A 2 -11.80 12.97 25.41
N GLN A 3 -12.78 13.87 25.30
CA GLN A 3 -13.61 14.00 24.10
C GLN A 3 -12.77 14.56 22.95
N VAL A 4 -12.71 13.82 21.86
CA VAL A 4 -12.13 14.28 20.60
C VAL A 4 -13.25 14.96 19.82
N LYS A 5 -13.18 16.29 19.71
CA LYS A 5 -14.08 17.09 18.86
C LYS A 5 -13.77 16.75 17.39
N LEU A 6 -14.72 16.10 16.74
CA LEU A 6 -14.72 15.84 15.30
C LEU A 6 -15.12 17.13 14.59
N LEU A 7 -14.16 17.81 13.97
CA LEU A 7 -14.40 19.03 13.20
C LEU A 7 -14.72 18.63 11.76
N VAL A 8 -16.02 18.65 11.43
CA VAL A 8 -16.53 18.45 10.08
C VAL A 8 -16.26 19.72 9.29
N ILE A 9 -15.29 19.68 8.37
CA ILE A 9 -15.09 20.72 7.35
C ILE A 9 -15.72 20.18 6.07
N ALA A 10 -16.96 20.58 5.83
CA ALA A 10 -17.60 20.48 4.54
C ALA A 10 -17.18 21.70 3.71
N SER A 11 -16.27 21.50 2.76
CA SER A 11 -15.97 22.50 1.73
C SER A 11 -16.48 22.00 0.39
N LEU A 12 -17.59 22.61 -0.06
CA LEU A 12 -17.99 22.67 -1.46
C LEU A 12 -16.82 23.26 -2.27
N ILE A 13 -16.33 22.51 -3.25
CA ILE A 13 -15.54 23.08 -4.35
C ILE A 13 -16.35 22.88 -5.62
N ALA A 14 -16.78 24.01 -6.17
CA ALA A 14 -17.46 24.14 -7.43
C ALA A 14 -16.55 23.69 -8.59
N VAL A 15 -17.19 23.01 -9.53
CA VAL A 15 -16.66 22.52 -10.80
C VAL A 15 -16.12 23.68 -11.64
N LEU A 16 -14.82 23.64 -11.94
CA LEU A 16 -14.24 24.28 -13.11
C LEU A 16 -13.51 23.20 -13.92
N GLY A 17 -14.15 22.83 -15.04
CA GLY A 17 -13.69 21.81 -15.97
C GLY A 17 -12.44 22.24 -16.71
N ILE A 18 -11.29 21.88 -16.16
CA ILE A 18 -10.12 21.53 -16.94
C ILE A 18 -9.84 20.12 -16.48
N ALA A 19 -10.21 19.10 -17.27
CA ALA A 19 -9.76 17.76 -16.99
C ALA A 19 -8.23 17.81 -17.08
N PRO A 20 -7.47 17.66 -15.97
CA PRO A 20 -6.07 17.38 -16.14
C PRO A 20 -6.05 16.03 -16.87
N SER A 21 -5.50 16.01 -18.08
CA SER A 21 -4.97 14.80 -18.68
C SER A 21 -3.81 14.34 -17.81
N VAL A 22 -4.15 13.86 -16.62
CA VAL A 22 -3.29 13.01 -15.81
C VAL A 22 -3.22 11.74 -16.63
N TYR A 23 -2.24 11.66 -17.52
CA TYR A 23 -1.76 10.37 -17.96
C TYR A 23 -1.38 9.64 -16.69
N ALA A 24 -2.30 8.83 -16.17
CA ALA A 24 -2.07 8.01 -15.01
C ALA A 24 -0.89 7.11 -15.40
N ALA A 25 0.29 7.41 -14.86
CA ALA A 25 1.47 6.64 -15.14
C ALA A 25 1.12 5.17 -14.89
N SER A 26 1.26 4.34 -15.93
CA SER A 26 0.86 2.94 -15.87
C SER A 26 1.56 2.26 -14.69
N THR A 27 0.81 1.36 -14.04
CA THR A 27 1.33 0.60 -12.91
C THR A 27 2.56 -0.19 -13.37
N PRO A 28 3.74 0.00 -12.75
CA PRO A 28 4.95 -0.70 -13.15
C PRO A 28 4.74 -2.21 -13.08
N ALA A 29 5.14 -2.95 -14.11
CA ALA A 29 4.97 -4.40 -14.12
C ALA A 29 5.86 -5.04 -13.05
N THR A 30 5.40 -6.12 -12.43
CA THR A 30 6.20 -6.87 -11.47
C THR A 30 7.36 -7.54 -12.23
N PRO A 31 8.62 -7.34 -11.80
CA PRO A 31 9.73 -8.02 -12.45
C PRO A 31 9.65 -9.53 -12.29
N PRO A 32 10.18 -10.33 -13.24
CA PRO A 32 10.26 -11.77 -13.08
C PRO A 32 11.01 -12.15 -11.79
N ALA A 33 10.54 -13.22 -11.13
CA ALA A 33 11.20 -13.77 -9.96
C ALA A 33 12.65 -14.18 -10.31
N GLY A 34 13.60 -13.85 -9.44
CA GLY A 34 15.03 -14.13 -9.67
C GLY A 34 15.72 -13.20 -10.68
N SER A 35 15.05 -12.15 -11.18
CA SER A 35 15.69 -11.14 -12.04
C SER A 35 16.88 -10.45 -11.36
N THR A 36 17.87 -10.03 -12.15
CA THR A 36 19.00 -9.22 -11.68
C THR A 36 18.62 -7.73 -11.60
N ALA A 37 19.37 -6.93 -10.84
CA ALA A 37 19.17 -5.48 -10.76
C ALA A 37 19.28 -4.81 -12.14
N GLU A 38 20.19 -5.27 -12.99
CA GLU A 38 20.36 -4.77 -14.35
C GLU A 38 19.13 -5.08 -15.24
N SER A 39 18.60 -6.30 -15.16
CA SER A 39 17.38 -6.68 -15.90
C SER A 39 16.18 -5.82 -15.47
N ARG A 40 16.01 -5.64 -14.16
CA ARG A 40 14.98 -4.74 -13.61
C ARG A 40 15.16 -3.31 -14.07
N LEU A 41 16.39 -2.79 -14.06
CA LEU A 41 16.69 -1.45 -14.53
C LEU A 41 16.33 -1.26 -16.00
N LYS A 42 16.70 -2.22 -16.86
CA LYS A 42 16.34 -2.22 -18.28
C LYS A 42 14.82 -2.19 -18.47
N GLN A 43 14.09 -3.02 -17.72
CA GLN A 43 12.63 -3.00 -17.70
C GLN A 43 12.10 -1.62 -17.29
N ARG A 44 12.60 -1.02 -16.21
CA ARG A 44 12.11 0.30 -15.74
C ARG A 44 12.40 1.42 -16.73
N LYS A 45 13.54 1.38 -17.43
CA LYS A 45 13.83 2.33 -18.51
C LYS A 45 12.81 2.20 -19.64
N ALA A 46 12.51 0.97 -20.06
CA ALA A 46 11.54 0.71 -21.12
C ALA A 46 10.12 1.14 -20.73
N GLU A 47 9.67 0.83 -19.51
CA GLU A 47 8.34 1.21 -19.01
C GLU A 47 8.13 2.72 -18.87
N ARG A 48 9.21 3.49 -18.70
CA ARG A 48 9.14 4.93 -18.39
C ARG A 48 9.47 5.85 -19.54
N GLU A 49 10.14 5.34 -20.58
CA GLU A 49 10.50 6.08 -21.78
C GLU A 49 11.11 7.47 -21.48
N ILE A 50 11.93 7.55 -20.42
CA ILE A 50 12.45 8.82 -19.92
C ILE A 50 13.38 9.43 -20.96
N LYS A 51 13.05 10.64 -21.42
CA LYS A 51 13.91 11.49 -22.24
C LYS A 51 14.42 12.63 -21.36
N LEU A 52 15.74 12.74 -21.24
CA LEU A 52 16.40 13.84 -20.53
C LEU A 52 17.08 14.72 -21.56
N ASP A 53 16.92 16.04 -21.43
CA ASP A 53 17.77 16.99 -22.13
C ASP A 53 19.15 17.10 -21.43
N GLU A 54 20.07 17.84 -22.04
CA GLU A 54 21.43 18.01 -21.49
C GLU A 54 21.42 18.67 -20.11
N LYS A 55 20.52 19.64 -19.91
CA LYS A 55 20.38 20.39 -18.65
C LYS A 55 19.90 19.47 -17.52
N ASP A 56 18.89 18.65 -17.80
CA ASP A 56 18.33 17.69 -16.85
C ASP A 56 19.31 16.57 -16.55
N THR A 57 20.04 16.09 -17.57
CA THR A 57 21.12 15.11 -17.40
C THR A 57 22.17 15.65 -16.43
N LYS A 58 22.69 16.86 -16.69
CA LYS A 58 23.70 17.50 -15.82
C LYS A 58 23.18 17.70 -14.40
N ARG A 59 21.95 18.20 -14.25
CA ARG A 59 21.31 18.40 -12.95
C ARG A 59 21.15 17.09 -12.17
N LEU A 60 20.69 16.03 -12.83
CA LEU A 60 20.52 14.71 -12.21
C LEU A 60 21.86 14.14 -11.79
N THR A 61 22.86 14.11 -12.69
CA THR A 61 24.21 13.62 -12.37
C THR A 61 24.82 14.34 -11.17
N GLN A 62 24.65 15.66 -11.05
CA GLN A 62 25.17 16.45 -9.93
C GLN A 62 24.47 16.16 -8.59
N THR A 63 23.19 15.80 -8.62
CA THR A 63 22.37 15.66 -7.40
C THR A 63 22.11 14.20 -7.00
N CYS A 64 22.37 13.25 -7.90
CA CYS A 64 21.94 11.87 -7.72
C CYS A 64 22.67 11.19 -6.55
N VAL A 65 23.96 11.45 -6.33
CA VAL A 65 24.72 10.85 -5.21
C VAL A 65 24.15 11.31 -3.86
N ALA A 66 23.82 12.59 -3.73
CA ALA A 66 23.16 13.12 -2.53
C ALA A 66 21.76 12.52 -2.36
N ALA A 67 21.02 12.33 -3.46
CA ALA A 67 19.73 11.65 -3.42
C ALA A 67 19.86 10.17 -3.01
N GLN A 68 20.87 9.45 -3.47
CA GLN A 68 21.15 8.06 -3.07
C GLN A 68 21.40 7.92 -1.58
N SER A 69 22.12 8.86 -0.96
CA SER A 69 22.30 8.89 0.50
C SER A 69 20.95 8.94 1.23
N LYS A 70 20.04 9.81 0.79
CA LYS A 70 18.67 9.89 1.34
C LYS A 70 17.86 8.63 1.08
N ILE A 71 18.04 8.01 -0.09
CA ILE A 71 17.36 6.76 -0.45
C ILE A 71 17.73 5.64 0.52
N ARG A 72 18.98 5.55 1.00
CA ARG A 72 19.38 4.57 2.02
C ARG A 72 18.57 4.72 3.31
N THR A 73 18.40 5.95 3.79
CA THR A 73 17.57 6.23 4.98
C THR A 73 16.10 5.91 4.74
N ILE A 74 15.58 6.22 3.55
CA ILE A 74 14.21 5.88 3.16
C ILE A 74 14.05 4.35 3.10
N TYR A 75 15.01 3.62 2.55
CA TYR A 75 14.98 2.16 2.49
C TYR A 75 14.89 1.53 3.88
N GLN A 76 15.77 1.92 4.82
CA GLN A 76 15.76 1.38 6.18
C GLN A 76 14.44 1.67 6.91
N SER A 77 13.95 2.91 6.84
CA SER A 77 12.69 3.31 7.47
C SER A 77 11.47 2.65 6.81
N ALA A 78 11.44 2.55 5.49
CA ALA A 78 10.39 1.88 4.74
C ALA A 78 10.33 0.39 5.07
N THR A 79 11.45 -0.33 5.01
CA THR A 79 11.51 -1.77 5.33
C THR A 79 11.00 -2.06 6.73
N THR A 80 11.40 -1.25 7.72
CA THR A 80 10.91 -1.38 9.10
C THR A 80 9.40 -1.14 9.18
N ALA A 81 8.91 -0.02 8.63
CA ALA A 81 7.50 0.33 8.68
C ALA A 81 6.60 -0.67 7.93
N LEU A 82 7.06 -1.21 6.80
CA LEU A 82 6.32 -2.19 6.00
C LEU A 82 6.28 -3.55 6.68
N THR A 83 7.38 -3.96 7.33
CA THR A 83 7.42 -5.18 8.14
C THR A 83 6.40 -5.13 9.28
N GLU A 84 6.39 -4.04 10.04
CA GLU A 84 5.44 -3.88 11.16
C GLU A 84 3.98 -3.80 10.68
N ARG A 85 3.71 -3.15 9.54
CA ARG A 85 2.36 -3.14 8.94
C ARG A 85 1.92 -4.54 8.50
N ASN A 86 2.76 -5.27 7.77
CA ASN A 86 2.46 -6.65 7.36
C ASN A 86 2.15 -7.52 8.59
N LYS A 87 2.99 -7.43 9.62
CA LYS A 87 2.78 -8.16 10.89
C LYS A 87 1.45 -7.81 11.54
N ALA A 88 1.07 -6.53 11.56
CA ALA A 88 -0.22 -6.10 12.10
C ALA A 88 -1.40 -6.68 11.31
N PHE A 89 -1.33 -6.68 9.98
CA PHE A 89 -2.39 -7.21 9.13
C PHE A 89 -2.54 -8.74 9.26
N TYR A 90 -1.43 -9.49 9.26
CA TYR A 90 -1.47 -10.94 9.48
C TYR A 90 -1.98 -11.31 10.87
N ARG A 91 -1.64 -10.53 11.90
CA ARG A 91 -2.21 -10.71 13.25
C ARG A 91 -3.72 -10.46 13.26
N ALA A 92 -4.21 -9.49 12.48
CA ALA A 92 -5.64 -9.24 12.35
C ALA A 92 -6.36 -10.39 11.64
N ASP A 93 -5.80 -10.93 10.54
CA ASP A 93 -6.34 -12.10 9.85
C ASP A 93 -6.41 -13.33 10.76
N ALA A 94 -5.32 -13.61 11.50
CA ALA A 94 -5.26 -14.73 12.43
C ALA A 94 -6.33 -14.61 13.53
N LYS A 95 -6.53 -13.40 14.08
CA LYS A 95 -7.60 -13.15 15.05
C LYS A 95 -8.99 -13.37 14.45
N LEU A 96 -9.22 -12.89 13.23
CA LEU A 96 -10.48 -13.08 12.53
C LEU A 96 -10.78 -14.58 12.31
N TRP A 97 -9.76 -15.36 11.93
CA TRP A 97 -9.88 -16.81 11.81
C TRP A 97 -10.31 -17.49 13.12
N VAL A 98 -9.68 -17.13 14.25
CA VAL A 98 -10.07 -17.65 15.57
C VAL A 98 -11.51 -17.27 15.93
N ILE A 99 -11.93 -16.04 15.63
CA ILE A 99 -13.30 -15.59 15.91
C ILE A 99 -14.31 -16.38 15.09
N ILE A 100 -14.06 -16.58 13.79
CA ILE A 100 -14.90 -17.42 12.91
C ILE A 100 -15.03 -18.83 13.50
N GLY A 101 -13.92 -19.44 13.92
CA GLY A 101 -13.94 -20.77 14.57
C GLY A 101 -14.83 -20.81 15.81
N ARG A 102 -14.73 -19.80 16.69
CA ARG A 102 -15.57 -19.69 17.88
C ARG A 102 -17.05 -19.47 17.56
N LEU A 103 -17.36 -18.73 16.50
CA LEU A 103 -18.74 -18.52 16.06
C LEU A 103 -19.36 -19.80 15.51
N LYS A 104 -18.59 -20.59 14.73
CA LYS A 104 -19.04 -21.92 14.26
C LYS A 104 -19.32 -22.89 15.39
N LEU A 105 -18.44 -22.93 16.40
CA LEU A 105 -18.65 -23.76 17.60
C LEU A 105 -19.88 -23.34 18.42
N ALA A 106 -20.40 -22.14 18.17
CA ALA A 106 -21.62 -21.63 18.78
C ALA A 106 -22.82 -21.66 17.80
N ASP A 107 -22.76 -22.52 16.77
CA ASP A 107 -23.79 -22.73 15.75
C ASP A 107 -24.28 -21.43 15.08
N ARG A 108 -23.37 -20.46 14.90
CA ARG A 108 -23.65 -19.22 14.15
C ARG A 108 -23.25 -19.38 12.69
N ASP A 109 -24.05 -18.81 11.81
CA ASP A 109 -23.66 -18.64 10.40
C ASP A 109 -22.45 -17.71 10.30
N THR A 110 -21.36 -18.19 9.70
CA THR A 110 -20.12 -17.42 9.50
C THR A 110 -19.83 -17.13 8.03
N TYR A 111 -20.72 -17.47 7.10
CA TYR A 111 -20.44 -17.42 5.67
C TYR A 111 -19.91 -16.05 5.21
N ALA A 112 -20.56 -14.97 5.67
CA ALA A 112 -20.14 -13.60 5.35
C ALA A 112 -18.73 -13.28 5.88
N LEU A 113 -18.41 -13.65 7.13
CA LEU A 113 -17.09 -13.41 7.73
C LEU A 113 -15.99 -14.22 7.03
N GLU A 114 -16.29 -15.44 6.58
CA GLU A 114 -15.34 -16.28 5.84
C GLU A 114 -15.00 -15.67 4.48
N LYS A 115 -16.02 -15.22 3.73
CA LYS A 115 -15.81 -14.48 2.49
C LYS A 115 -15.01 -13.20 2.72
N GLN A 116 -15.35 -12.46 3.78
CA GLN A 116 -14.64 -11.24 4.13
C GLN A 116 -13.17 -11.50 4.48
N ARG A 117 -12.90 -12.56 5.25
CA ARG A 117 -11.54 -12.98 5.59
C ARG A 117 -10.73 -13.34 4.35
N THR A 118 -11.28 -14.11 3.41
CA THR A 118 -10.59 -14.45 2.17
C THR A 118 -10.20 -13.21 1.37
N ASN A 119 -11.11 -12.23 1.25
CA ASN A 119 -10.80 -10.95 0.61
C ASN A 119 -9.72 -10.16 1.39
N PHE A 120 -9.80 -10.14 2.73
CA PHE A 120 -8.79 -9.50 3.56
C PHE A 120 -7.40 -10.11 3.35
N ALA A 121 -7.29 -11.45 3.34
CA ALA A 121 -6.06 -12.16 3.06
C ALA A 121 -5.49 -11.83 1.67
N GLN A 122 -6.35 -11.72 0.65
CA GLN A 122 -5.93 -11.31 -0.69
C GLN A 122 -5.36 -9.88 -0.69
N GLN A 123 -6.03 -8.93 -0.03
CA GLN A 123 -5.54 -7.55 0.07
C GLN A 123 -4.18 -7.47 0.80
N ILE A 124 -3.97 -8.31 1.83
CA ILE A 124 -2.68 -8.42 2.53
C ILE A 124 -1.58 -8.92 1.58
N ALA A 125 -1.85 -9.97 0.81
CA ALA A 125 -0.90 -10.52 -0.17
C ALA A 125 -0.53 -9.49 -1.26
N ASP A 126 -1.52 -8.75 -1.75
CA ASP A 126 -1.33 -7.66 -2.71
C ASP A 126 -0.47 -6.53 -2.13
N PHE A 127 -0.71 -6.15 -0.87
CA PHE A 127 0.07 -5.13 -0.16
C PHE A 127 1.51 -5.61 0.07
N GLN A 128 1.72 -6.87 0.44
CA GLN A 128 3.05 -7.44 0.61
C GLN A 128 3.82 -7.43 -0.72
N THR A 129 3.20 -7.86 -1.81
CA THR A 129 3.80 -7.82 -3.15
C THR A 129 4.23 -6.41 -3.53
N THR A 130 3.34 -5.43 -3.34
CA THR A 130 3.62 -4.02 -3.65
C THR A 130 4.74 -3.45 -2.76
N SER A 131 4.74 -3.84 -1.48
CA SER A 131 5.77 -3.44 -0.52
C SER A 131 7.15 -3.98 -0.90
N ASN A 132 7.21 -5.25 -1.31
CA ASN A 132 8.45 -5.89 -1.76
C ASN A 132 8.96 -5.23 -3.05
N ASN A 133 8.07 -4.92 -4.00
CA ASN A 133 8.45 -4.20 -5.21
C ASN A 133 8.98 -2.79 -4.91
N PHE A 134 8.37 -2.09 -3.93
CA PHE A 134 8.85 -0.78 -3.50
C PHE A 134 10.26 -0.86 -2.90
N THR A 135 10.48 -1.77 -1.95
CA THR A 135 11.79 -1.94 -1.31
C THR A 135 12.85 -2.41 -2.31
N GLN A 136 12.49 -3.28 -3.26
CA GLN A 136 13.39 -3.72 -4.33
C GLN A 136 13.85 -2.55 -5.21
N VAL A 137 12.94 -1.64 -5.59
CA VAL A 137 13.32 -0.46 -6.38
C VAL A 137 14.23 0.46 -5.58
N LEU A 138 13.97 0.65 -4.28
CA LEU A 138 14.86 1.44 -3.42
C LEU A 138 16.24 0.80 -3.26
N ASP A 139 16.33 -0.54 -3.22
CA ASP A 139 17.58 -1.29 -3.21
C ASP A 139 18.35 -1.12 -4.52
N ASP A 140 17.68 -1.30 -5.67
CA ASP A 140 18.26 -1.09 -7.00
C ASP A 140 18.84 0.33 -7.16
N MET A 141 18.15 1.34 -6.60
CA MET A 141 18.61 2.73 -6.61
C MET A 141 19.89 2.96 -5.79
N GLN A 142 20.18 2.13 -4.78
CA GLN A 142 21.37 2.27 -3.95
C GLN A 142 22.63 1.72 -4.61
N VAL A 143 22.47 0.69 -5.45
CA VAL A 143 23.59 0.00 -6.11
C VAL A 143 23.87 0.53 -7.52
N LEU A 144 22.94 1.28 -8.11
CA LEU A 144 23.13 1.92 -9.41
C LEU A 144 24.23 2.99 -9.35
N ASN A 145 25.15 3.01 -10.33
CA ASN A 145 26.00 4.18 -10.55
C ASN A 145 25.18 5.30 -11.22
N CYS A 146 24.52 6.13 -10.40
CA CYS A 146 23.60 7.14 -10.89
C CYS A 146 24.25 8.24 -11.74
N ALA A 147 25.55 8.48 -11.56
CA ALA A 147 26.29 9.48 -12.33
C ALA A 147 26.58 8.98 -13.75
N ALA A 148 26.84 7.67 -13.89
CA ALA A 148 27.00 7.01 -15.18
C ALA A 148 25.66 6.73 -15.89
N ASP A 149 24.57 6.63 -15.13
CA ASP A 149 23.23 6.31 -15.68
C ASP A 149 22.10 7.17 -15.07
N PRO A 150 22.06 8.47 -15.40
CA PRO A 150 21.04 9.39 -14.87
C PRO A 150 19.62 9.05 -15.37
N VAL A 151 19.50 8.48 -16.58
CA VAL A 151 18.21 8.00 -17.13
C VAL A 151 17.69 6.83 -16.30
N GLY A 152 18.55 5.85 -15.99
CA GLY A 152 18.21 4.71 -15.14
C GLY A 152 17.80 5.15 -13.74
N PHE A 153 18.54 6.08 -13.15
CA PHE A 153 18.21 6.63 -11.83
C PHE A 153 16.84 7.32 -11.83
N LYS A 154 16.54 8.13 -12.85
CA LYS A 154 15.24 8.79 -13.00
C LYS A 154 14.10 7.79 -13.19
N ALA A 155 14.30 6.74 -13.99
CA ALA A 155 13.31 5.69 -14.21
C ALA A 155 12.97 4.93 -12.92
N LEU A 156 13.98 4.59 -12.12
CA LEU A 156 13.77 3.98 -10.79
C LEU A 156 13.08 4.95 -9.84
N LEU A 157 13.45 6.24 -9.82
CA LEU A 157 12.84 7.24 -8.95
C LEU A 157 11.33 7.41 -9.23
N GLU A 158 10.93 7.52 -10.49
CA GLU A 158 9.50 7.61 -10.84
C GLU A 158 8.74 6.32 -10.49
N THR A 159 9.37 5.17 -10.69
CA THR A 159 8.81 3.87 -10.29
C THR A 159 8.63 3.77 -8.77
N ALA A 160 9.61 4.23 -8.00
CA ALA A 160 9.55 4.25 -6.54
C ALA A 160 8.40 5.13 -6.03
N LYS A 161 8.15 6.29 -6.66
CA LYS A 161 7.02 7.17 -6.31
C LYS A 161 5.68 6.47 -6.53
N ILE A 162 5.53 5.74 -7.63
CA ILE A 162 4.30 5.01 -7.95
C ILE A 162 4.08 3.90 -6.92
N TYR A 163 5.07 3.06 -6.66
CA TYR A 163 4.93 2.01 -5.66
C TYR A 163 4.69 2.57 -4.25
N ARG A 164 5.33 3.68 -3.86
CA ARG A 164 5.03 4.36 -2.59
C ARG A 164 3.57 4.77 -2.49
N SER A 165 3.01 5.36 -3.55
CA SER A 165 1.59 5.75 -3.58
C SER A 165 0.67 4.53 -3.47
N GLN A 166 0.98 3.44 -4.19
CA GLN A 166 0.23 2.19 -4.11
C GLN A 166 0.30 1.54 -2.73
N VAL A 167 1.47 1.51 -2.08
CA VAL A 167 1.64 1.01 -0.71
C VAL A 167 0.75 1.78 0.26
N VAL A 168 0.72 3.10 0.19
CA VAL A 168 -0.13 3.94 1.05
C VAL A 168 -1.60 3.66 0.78
N SER A 169 -2.01 3.67 -0.50
CA SER A 169 -3.39 3.41 -0.91
C SER A 169 -3.88 2.03 -0.45
N LYS A 170 -3.10 0.97 -0.70
CA LYS A 170 -3.44 -0.40 -0.27
C LYS A 170 -3.46 -0.54 1.25
N SER A 171 -2.53 0.10 1.96
CA SER A 171 -2.56 0.11 3.44
C SER A 171 -3.83 0.75 4.00
N ASN A 172 -4.30 1.83 3.38
CA ASN A 172 -5.55 2.48 3.78
C ASN A 172 -6.75 1.60 3.43
N ALA A 173 -6.80 1.02 2.23
CA ALA A 173 -7.88 0.12 1.82
C ALA A 173 -8.03 -1.09 2.77
N ILE A 174 -6.93 -1.72 3.17
CA ILE A 174 -6.95 -2.83 4.15
C ILE A 174 -7.54 -2.36 5.49
N ARG A 175 -7.11 -1.20 5.98
CA ARG A 175 -7.62 -0.64 7.23
C ARG A 175 -9.11 -0.34 7.13
N ASP A 176 -9.53 0.32 6.05
CA ASP A 176 -10.91 0.73 5.84
C ASP A 176 -11.81 -0.52 5.73
N TYR A 177 -11.36 -1.54 5.00
CA TYR A 177 -12.08 -2.81 4.90
C TYR A 177 -12.21 -3.52 6.26
N ALA A 178 -11.15 -3.53 7.07
CA ALA A 178 -11.21 -4.10 8.42
C ALA A 178 -12.21 -3.36 9.33
N VAL A 179 -12.30 -2.03 9.21
CA VAL A 179 -13.16 -1.20 10.06
C VAL A 179 -14.60 -1.14 9.58
N ASN A 180 -14.82 -1.05 8.27
CA ASN A 180 -16.14 -0.79 7.69
C ASN A 180 -16.89 -2.08 7.35
N ASP A 181 -16.17 -3.15 6.98
CA ASP A 181 -16.78 -4.41 6.56
C ASP A 181 -16.67 -5.45 7.67
N ILE A 182 -15.45 -5.85 8.05
CA ILE A 182 -15.24 -6.94 9.01
C ILE A 182 -15.80 -6.59 10.39
N LYS A 183 -15.42 -5.43 10.93
CA LYS A 183 -15.89 -5.00 12.27
C LYS A 183 -17.41 -4.84 12.31
N LYS A 184 -18.03 -4.38 11.21
CA LYS A 184 -19.49 -4.26 11.12
C LYS A 184 -20.15 -5.63 11.27
N THR A 185 -19.73 -6.62 10.48
CA THR A 185 -20.28 -7.98 10.56
C THR A 185 -20.01 -8.63 11.93
N LEU A 186 -18.84 -8.41 12.53
CA LEU A 186 -18.56 -8.87 13.89
C LEU A 186 -19.48 -8.23 14.95
N THR A 187 -19.84 -6.96 14.76
CA THR A 187 -20.76 -6.25 15.67
C THR A 187 -22.16 -6.83 15.56
N GLU A 188 -22.63 -7.14 14.35
CA GLU A 188 -23.93 -7.80 14.12
C GLU A 188 -24.03 -9.15 14.85
N HIS A 189 -22.97 -9.98 14.83
CA HIS A 189 -22.91 -11.20 15.62
C HIS A 189 -22.92 -10.98 17.14
N THR A 190 -22.41 -9.84 17.60
CA THR A 190 -22.36 -9.47 19.02
C THR A 190 -23.70 -8.94 19.50
N THR A 191 -24.36 -8.07 18.73
CA THR A 191 -25.69 -7.54 19.06
C THR A 191 -26.74 -8.65 19.07
N ALA A 192 -26.66 -9.62 18.15
CA ALA A 192 -27.52 -10.81 18.15
C ALA A 192 -27.32 -11.74 19.37
N ARG A 193 -26.33 -11.49 20.25
CA ARG A 193 -26.16 -12.20 21.53
C ARG A 193 -26.81 -11.48 22.71
N GLN A 194 -27.12 -10.19 22.61
CA GLN A 194 -27.79 -9.51 23.73
C GLN A 194 -29.21 -10.06 23.83
N PRO A 195 -29.66 -10.54 25.02
CA PRO A 195 -31.03 -10.98 25.18
C PRO A 195 -31.93 -9.82 24.79
N LYS A 196 -32.89 -10.06 23.88
CA LYS A 196 -33.99 -9.12 23.67
C LYS A 196 -34.63 -8.95 25.03
N THR A 197 -34.50 -7.75 25.61
CA THR A 197 -35.20 -7.40 26.84
C THR A 197 -36.68 -7.68 26.56
N GLU A 198 -37.24 -8.67 27.23
CA GLU A 198 -38.68 -8.98 27.14
C GLU A 198 -39.41 -7.68 27.49
N GLU A 199 -40.07 -7.07 26.51
CA GLU A 199 -41.06 -6.03 26.77
C GLU A 199 -42.13 -6.70 27.63
N THR A 200 -42.04 -6.45 28.94
CA THR A 200 -43.05 -6.84 29.91
C THR A 200 -44.31 -6.03 29.55
N GLN A 201 -45.28 -6.70 28.92
CA GLN A 201 -46.63 -6.18 28.72
C GLN A 201 -47.35 -6.02 30.05
#